data_AF-A0A2A2QYU5-F1
#
_entry.id   AF-A0A2A2QYU5-F1
#
_cell.length_a   1.000
_cell.length_b   1.000
_cell.length_c   1.000
_cell.angle_alpha   90.00
_cell.angle_beta   90.00
_cell.angle_gamma   90.00
#
_symmetry.space_group_name_H-M   'P 1'
#
loop_
_entity.id
_entity.type
_entity.pdbx_description
1 polymer ?
#
loop_
_entity_poly.entity_id
_entity_poly.type
_entity_poly.pdbx_seq_one_letter_code
_entity_poly.pdbx_strand_id
1 'polypeptide(L)'
;MALLTRQRLRIGVDTARFEQVKEVRTAAAPVLWRGNDVAFEVGLFRGAELLGISNFASMTMEIKANDAAGITGVPLASRTIPAGNLDGTLDAASWADESQQHALFAFSGAETAFDLGGELEKVFYFALFGLTTDVPVRRVMFGFGLLKVKESGATGLPPVVAENNGTFRLKNGNEFQLRDQATNEWRSLLIYEGVVQIGDPES
;
A
#
# COMPACT_ATOMS: atom_id res chain seq x y z
N MET A 1 13.61 -19.76 0.80
CA MET A 1 12.34 -19.51 1.49
C MET A 1 12.46 -18.15 2.17
N ALA A 2 11.63 -17.17 1.82
CA ALA A 2 11.65 -15.87 2.48
C ALA A 2 10.97 -15.99 3.85
N LEU A 3 11.60 -15.43 4.90
CA LEU A 3 10.99 -15.37 6.23
C LEU A 3 10.03 -14.18 6.28
N LEU A 4 8.77 -14.41 6.60
CA LEU A 4 7.80 -13.34 6.84
C LEU A 4 8.05 -12.75 8.23
N THR A 5 8.76 -11.62 8.28
CA THR A 5 9.07 -10.92 9.54
C THR A 5 8.23 -9.67 9.75
N ARG A 6 7.54 -9.15 8.72
CA ARG A 6 6.86 -7.85 8.73
C ARG A 6 5.76 -7.78 7.69
N GLN A 7 4.62 -7.17 8.03
CA GLN A 7 3.58 -6.84 7.05
C GLN A 7 4.07 -5.71 6.14
N ARG A 8 3.90 -5.84 4.82
CA ARG A 8 4.23 -4.78 3.85
C ARG A 8 2.97 -4.25 3.19
N LEU A 9 2.74 -2.95 3.33
CA LEU A 9 1.62 -2.23 2.73
C LEU A 9 2.17 -1.34 1.62
N ARG A 10 1.70 -1.53 0.39
CA ARG A 10 2.21 -0.80 -0.77
C ARG A 10 1.24 0.29 -1.16
N ILE A 11 1.72 1.52 -1.18
CA ILE A 11 0.90 2.73 -1.21
C ILE A 11 1.30 3.60 -2.40
N GLY A 12 0.39 3.75 -3.36
CA GLY A 12 0.50 4.71 -4.45
C GLY A 12 -0.21 6.00 -4.08
N VAL A 13 0.51 7.13 -4.11
CA VAL A 13 -0.05 8.45 -3.78
C VAL A 13 -0.13 9.28 -5.05
N ASP A 14 -1.33 9.52 -5.55
CA ASP A 14 -1.56 10.47 -6.65
C ASP A 14 -1.62 11.91 -6.11
N THR A 15 -0.52 12.64 -6.28
CA THR A 15 -0.36 14.02 -5.80
C THR A 15 -1.25 15.03 -6.52
N ALA A 16 -1.86 14.68 -7.65
CA ALA A 16 -2.80 15.56 -8.35
C ALA A 16 -4.24 15.45 -7.84
N ARG A 17 -4.53 14.45 -7.00
CA ARG A 17 -5.87 14.19 -6.48
C ARG A 17 -5.86 14.22 -4.96
N PHE A 18 -6.85 14.90 -4.38
CA PHE A 18 -7.11 14.83 -2.94
C PHE A 18 -7.87 13.55 -2.55
N GLU A 19 -7.73 12.49 -3.34
CA GLU A 19 -8.38 11.21 -3.05
C GLU A 19 -7.67 10.51 -1.89
N GLN A 20 -8.45 9.70 -1.17
CA GLN A 20 -7.90 8.90 -0.09
C GLN A 20 -6.79 8.00 -0.63
N VAL A 21 -5.65 8.04 0.04
CA VAL A 21 -4.53 7.14 -0.27
C VAL A 21 -4.96 5.69 -0.02
N LYS A 22 -4.71 4.83 -1.01
CA LYS A 22 -5.10 3.41 -1.01
C LYS A 22 -3.89 2.50 -1.06
N GLU A 23 -4.08 1.30 -0.53
CA GLU A 23 -3.16 0.20 -0.73
C GLU A 23 -3.37 -0.37 -2.15
N VAL A 24 -2.27 -0.57 -2.88
CA VAL A 24 -2.28 -0.84 -4.32
C VAL A 24 -2.86 -2.22 -4.63
N ARG A 25 -2.54 -3.23 -3.81
CA ARG A 25 -2.93 -4.63 -4.05
C ARG A 25 -4.41 -4.88 -3.78
N THR A 26 -5.02 -4.11 -2.88
CA THR A 26 -6.40 -4.27 -2.42
C THR A 26 -7.33 -3.17 -2.91
N ALA A 27 -6.79 -2.06 -3.43
CA ALA A 27 -7.51 -0.84 -3.77
C ALA A 27 -8.35 -0.27 -2.59
N ALA A 28 -8.02 -0.65 -1.36
CA ALA A 28 -8.74 -0.30 -0.14
C ALA A 28 -7.88 0.59 0.77
N ALA A 29 -8.47 1.07 1.86
CA ALA A 29 -7.71 1.70 2.92
C ALA A 29 -6.70 0.69 3.50
N PRO A 30 -5.46 1.09 3.78
CA PRO A 30 -4.47 0.22 4.41
C PRO A 30 -5.00 -0.34 5.74
N VAL A 31 -4.75 -1.62 5.99
CA VAL A 31 -5.17 -2.33 7.21
C VAL A 31 -3.93 -2.98 7.84
N LEU A 32 -3.73 -2.77 9.14
CA LEU A 32 -2.69 -3.46 9.90
C LEU A 32 -3.24 -4.07 11.18
N TRP A 33 -2.45 -4.97 11.76
CA TRP A 33 -2.71 -5.57 13.06
C TRP A 33 -1.99 -4.81 14.15
N ARG A 34 -2.72 -4.48 15.21
CA ARG A 34 -2.18 -3.80 16.38
C ARG A 34 -1.01 -4.59 16.93
N GLY A 35 0.10 -3.90 17.22
CA GLY A 35 1.25 -4.49 17.89
C GLY A 35 2.19 -5.26 16.96
N ASN A 36 1.96 -5.22 15.64
CA ASN A 36 2.78 -5.94 14.67
C ASN A 36 3.69 -5.00 13.89
N ASP A 37 4.87 -5.51 13.55
CA ASP A 37 5.80 -4.88 12.63
C ASP A 37 5.14 -4.65 11.27
N VAL A 38 5.23 -3.42 10.77
CA VAL A 38 4.69 -3.01 9.47
C VAL A 38 5.70 -2.15 8.71
N ALA A 39 5.71 -2.25 7.39
CA ALA A 39 6.40 -1.32 6.52
C ALA A 39 5.45 -0.78 5.44
N PHE A 40 5.51 0.52 5.20
CA PHE A 40 4.82 1.18 4.11
C PHE A 40 5.80 1.45 2.98
N GLU A 41 5.56 0.83 1.83
CA GLU A 41 6.26 1.07 0.57
C GLU A 41 5.53 2.16 -0.18
N VAL A 42 6.20 3.26 -0.53
CA VAL A 42 5.54 4.44 -1.09
C VAL A 42 6.04 4.74 -2.50
N GLY A 43 5.11 5.00 -3.41
CA GLY A 43 5.34 5.55 -4.75
C GLY A 43 4.50 6.82 -4.94
N LEU A 44 5.08 7.83 -5.59
CA LEU A 44 4.45 9.13 -5.82
C LEU A 44 4.10 9.25 -7.30
N PHE A 45 2.86 9.62 -7.56
CA PHE A 45 2.30 9.65 -8.91
C PHE A 45 1.62 10.99 -9.19
N ARG A 46 1.44 11.26 -10.48
CA ARG A 46 0.51 12.25 -11.03
C ARG A 46 -0.33 11.55 -12.09
N GLY A 47 -1.55 11.15 -11.73
CA GLY A 47 -2.32 10.21 -12.54
C GLY A 47 -1.57 8.87 -12.70
N ALA A 48 -1.26 8.49 -13.95
CA ALA A 48 -0.51 7.26 -14.25
C ALA A 48 1.02 7.45 -14.30
N GLU A 49 1.51 8.69 -14.23
CA GLU A 49 2.93 9.00 -14.32
C GLU A 49 3.59 8.92 -12.94
N LEU A 50 4.73 8.22 -12.84
CA LEU A 50 5.55 8.21 -11.64
C LEU A 50 6.37 9.50 -11.57
N LEU A 51 6.43 10.12 -10.39
CA LEU A 51 7.12 11.39 -10.20
C LEU A 51 8.58 11.22 -9.80
N GLY A 52 9.45 12.05 -10.39
CA GLY A 52 10.80 12.22 -9.89
C GLY A 52 10.81 12.94 -8.52
N ILE A 53 11.68 12.50 -7.61
CA ILE A 53 11.72 12.98 -6.22
C ILE A 53 13.07 13.62 -5.82
N SER A 54 13.92 13.95 -6.79
CA SER A 54 15.28 14.47 -6.56
C SER A 54 15.30 15.83 -5.85
N ASN A 55 14.18 16.55 -5.83
CA ASN A 55 14.02 17.84 -5.16
C ASN A 55 13.61 17.73 -3.68
N PHE A 56 13.54 16.52 -3.10
CA PHE A 56 13.18 16.34 -1.69
C PHE A 56 14.41 16.03 -0.82
N ALA A 57 14.57 16.81 0.26
CA ALA A 57 15.56 16.60 1.31
C ALA A 57 15.15 15.47 2.26
N SER A 58 13.84 15.24 2.42
CA SER A 58 13.29 14.15 3.21
C SER A 58 11.82 13.90 2.88
N MET A 59 11.34 12.72 3.26
CA MET A 59 9.92 12.39 3.33
C MET A 59 9.57 11.92 4.75
N THR A 60 8.40 12.29 5.23
CA THR A 60 7.91 11.94 6.57
C THR A 60 6.51 11.36 6.46
N MET A 61 6.32 10.23 7.12
CA MET A 61 5.02 9.63 7.37
C MET A 61 4.66 9.80 8.84
N GLU A 62 3.48 10.34 9.10
CA GLU A 62 2.90 10.48 10.43
C GLU A 62 1.62 9.64 10.51
N ILE A 63 1.44 8.92 11.62
CA ILE A 63 0.18 8.26 11.98
C ILE A 63 -0.45 9.07 13.11
N LYS A 64 -1.74 9.38 12.98
CA LYS A 64 -2.49 10.30 13.85
C LYS A 64 -3.80 9.68 14.30
N ALA A 65 -4.28 10.06 15.48
CA ALA A 65 -5.60 9.67 15.94
C ALA A 65 -6.70 10.28 15.04
N ASN A 66 -7.80 9.55 14.87
CA ASN A 66 -8.98 10.00 14.14
C ASN A 66 -9.95 10.76 15.06
N ASP A 67 -9.45 11.87 15.61
CA ASP A 67 -10.25 12.86 16.33
C ASP A 67 -9.68 14.26 16.06
N ALA A 68 -10.46 15.30 16.37
CA ALA A 68 -10.09 16.67 16.03
C ALA A 68 -8.75 17.10 16.66
N ALA A 69 -8.46 16.66 17.89
CA ALA A 69 -7.22 16.97 18.57
C ALA A 69 -6.03 16.18 18.00
N GLY A 70 -6.25 14.94 17.57
CA GLY A 70 -5.26 14.04 17.02
C GLY A 70 -4.79 14.40 15.61
N ILE A 71 -5.70 14.88 14.75
CA ILE A 71 -5.36 15.27 13.38
C ILE A 71 -4.38 16.45 13.38
N THR A 72 -4.64 17.48 14.20
CA THR A 72 -3.78 18.67 14.29
C THR A 72 -2.67 18.53 15.34
N GLY A 73 -2.77 17.55 16.22
CA GLY A 73 -1.86 17.33 17.34
C GLY A 73 -0.61 16.51 16.99
N VAL A 74 0.08 16.09 18.06
CA VAL A 74 1.28 15.26 17.99
C VAL A 74 0.93 13.90 17.36
N PRO A 75 1.69 13.43 16.36
CA PRO A 75 1.45 12.12 15.77
C PRO A 75 1.70 10.99 16.79
N LEU A 76 0.90 9.94 16.72
CA LEU A 76 1.06 8.72 17.52
C LEU A 76 2.33 7.96 17.14
N ALA A 77 2.69 7.99 15.86
CA ALA A 77 3.95 7.48 15.35
C ALA A 77 4.40 8.37 14.19
N SER A 78 5.71 8.58 14.06
CA SER A 78 6.27 9.35 12.96
C SER A 78 7.61 8.77 12.54
N ARG A 79 7.86 8.75 11.23
CA ARG A 79 9.12 8.31 10.66
C ARG A 79 9.50 9.21 9.50
N THR A 80 10.75 9.67 9.51
CA THR A 80 11.34 10.48 8.45
C THR A 80 12.44 9.69 7.76
N ILE A 81 12.40 9.66 6.43
CA ILE A 81 13.42 9.10 5.56
C ILE A 81 14.22 10.26 4.95
N PRO A 82 15.54 10.34 5.21
CA PRO A 82 16.39 11.38 4.63
C PRO A 82 16.65 11.13 3.13
N ALA A 83 17.00 12.17 2.39
CA ALA A 83 17.23 12.11 0.93
C ALA A 83 18.15 10.96 0.48
N GLY A 84 19.23 10.69 1.20
CA GLY A 84 20.18 9.61 0.85
C GLY A 84 19.58 8.20 0.90
N ASN A 85 18.42 8.03 1.53
CA ASN A 85 17.70 6.76 1.62
C ASN A 85 16.41 6.75 0.78
N LEU A 86 16.13 7.84 0.05
CA LEU A 86 15.04 7.88 -0.92
C LEU A 86 15.51 7.30 -2.25
N ASP A 87 14.69 6.47 -2.87
CA ASP A 87 14.98 5.89 -4.17
C ASP A 87 14.43 6.78 -5.30
N GLY A 88 15.31 7.62 -5.85
CA GLY A 88 15.00 8.44 -7.02
C GLY A 88 15.06 7.68 -8.35
N THR A 89 15.41 6.39 -8.33
CA THR A 89 15.56 5.55 -9.52
C THR A 89 14.37 4.63 -9.79
N LEU A 90 13.37 4.65 -8.90
CA LEU A 90 12.10 3.96 -9.10
C LEU A 90 11.53 4.29 -10.48
N ASP A 91 11.09 3.27 -11.20
CA ASP A 91 10.37 3.40 -12.46
C ASP A 91 9.07 2.58 -12.43
N ALA A 92 8.30 2.66 -13.51
CA ALA A 92 7.01 1.97 -13.58
C ALA A 92 7.15 0.43 -13.57
N ALA A 93 8.24 -0.12 -14.10
CA ALA A 93 8.49 -1.56 -14.14
C ALA A 93 8.88 -2.06 -12.75
N SER A 94 9.84 -1.40 -12.10
CA SER A 94 10.29 -1.75 -10.74
C SER A 94 9.25 -1.43 -9.66
N TRP A 95 8.31 -0.52 -9.94
CA TRP A 95 7.12 -0.34 -9.12
C TRP A 95 6.14 -1.51 -9.24
N ALA A 96 5.88 -1.96 -10.48
CA ALA A 96 4.90 -2.99 -10.80
C ALA A 96 5.34 -4.41 -10.40
N ASP A 97 6.63 -4.71 -10.47
CA ASP A 97 7.20 -5.98 -10.00
C ASP A 97 7.52 -5.99 -8.48
N GLU A 98 7.18 -4.90 -7.81
CA GLU A 98 7.37 -4.67 -6.37
C GLU A 98 8.83 -4.67 -5.88
N SER A 99 9.80 -4.54 -6.77
CA SER A 99 11.22 -4.56 -6.42
C SER A 99 11.75 -3.25 -5.83
N GLN A 100 11.12 -2.11 -6.16
CA GLN A 100 11.56 -0.78 -5.70
C GLN A 100 10.40 0.09 -5.19
N GLN A 101 10.73 1.12 -4.41
CA GLN A 101 9.81 2.14 -3.92
C GLN A 101 10.60 3.41 -3.60
N HIS A 102 9.98 4.59 -3.71
CA HIS A 102 10.66 5.85 -3.37
C HIS A 102 11.07 5.92 -1.91
N ALA A 103 10.23 5.40 -1.01
CA ALA A 103 10.50 5.40 0.41
C ALA A 103 9.91 4.15 1.07
N LEU A 104 10.61 3.65 2.09
CA LEU A 104 10.17 2.56 2.95
C LEU A 104 10.08 3.05 4.39
N PHE A 105 8.86 3.19 4.90
CA PHE A 105 8.61 3.59 6.29
C PHE A 105 8.32 2.36 7.14
N ALA A 106 9.33 1.90 7.89
CA ALA A 106 9.17 0.78 8.80
C ALA A 106 8.82 1.24 10.22
N PHE A 107 7.81 0.59 10.81
CA PHE A 107 7.39 0.74 12.20
C PHE A 107 7.44 -0.63 12.89
N SER A 108 7.95 -0.62 14.12
CA SER A 108 7.93 -1.78 14.99
C SER A 108 6.54 -2.03 15.56
N GLY A 109 6.30 -3.24 16.05
CA GLY A 109 5.07 -3.57 16.77
C GLY A 109 4.79 -2.65 17.96
N ALA A 110 5.82 -2.20 18.67
CA ALA A 110 5.65 -1.24 19.77
C ALA A 110 5.11 0.12 19.29
N GLU A 111 5.55 0.58 18.12
CA GLU A 111 5.10 1.83 17.52
C GLU A 111 3.68 1.73 16.91
N THR A 112 3.20 0.52 16.63
CA THR A 112 1.85 0.27 16.08
C THR A 112 0.87 -0.30 17.10
N ALA A 113 1.26 -0.38 18.38
CA ALA A 113 0.43 -0.88 19.48
C ALA A 113 -0.64 0.14 19.93
N PHE A 114 -1.24 0.88 19.00
CA PHE A 114 -2.17 1.97 19.26
C PHE A 114 -3.37 1.56 20.11
N ASP A 115 -3.82 2.44 21.00
CA ASP A 115 -5.00 2.17 21.81
C ASP A 115 -6.30 2.22 20.98
N LEU A 116 -6.98 1.08 20.96
CA LEU A 116 -8.26 0.91 20.29
C LEU A 116 -9.44 1.30 21.18
N GLY A 117 -9.23 1.61 22.46
CA GLY A 117 -10.29 2.03 23.37
C GLY A 117 -11.27 0.92 23.75
N GLY A 118 -10.82 -0.34 23.75
CA GLY A 118 -11.64 -1.52 24.03
C GLY A 118 -12.35 -2.11 22.80
N GLU A 119 -12.20 -1.50 21.62
CA GLU A 119 -12.79 -1.97 20.36
C GLU A 119 -11.89 -2.99 19.64
N LEU A 120 -12.50 -3.83 18.80
CA LEU A 120 -11.78 -4.80 17.96
C LEU A 120 -11.10 -4.17 16.75
N GLU A 121 -11.54 -2.99 16.33
CA GLU A 121 -10.88 -2.21 15.30
C GLU A 121 -11.09 -0.71 15.51
N LYS A 122 -10.11 0.08 15.09
CA LYS A 122 -10.20 1.55 15.13
C LYS A 122 -9.54 2.15 13.89
N VAL A 123 -10.09 3.26 13.42
CA VAL A 123 -9.56 4.01 12.29
C VAL A 123 -8.64 5.12 12.80
N PHE A 124 -7.50 5.25 12.14
CA PHE A 124 -6.49 6.28 12.33
C PHE A 124 -6.30 7.02 11.00
N TYR A 125 -5.53 8.09 11.03
CA TYR A 125 -5.06 8.75 9.81
C TYR A 125 -3.57 8.53 9.63
N PHE A 126 -3.13 8.58 8.39
CA PHE A 126 -1.74 8.87 8.10
C PHE A 126 -1.62 10.08 7.19
N ALA A 127 -0.54 10.82 7.37
CA ALA A 127 -0.14 11.95 6.55
C ALA A 127 1.25 11.69 5.98
N LEU A 128 1.41 11.91 4.68
CA LEU A 128 2.69 11.79 4.00
C LEU A 128 3.06 13.15 3.42
N PHE A 129 4.22 13.67 3.79
CA PHE A 129 4.74 14.94 3.29
C PHE A 129 6.25 14.89 3.08
N GLY A 130 6.78 15.80 2.29
CA GLY A 130 8.21 15.97 2.09
C GLY A 130 8.67 17.40 2.35
N LEU A 131 9.96 17.54 2.63
CA LEU A 131 10.65 18.83 2.65
C LEU A 131 11.48 18.97 1.37
N THR A 132 11.30 20.06 0.64
CA THR A 132 12.08 20.29 -0.58
C THR A 132 13.48 20.80 -0.28
N THR A 133 14.38 20.66 -1.25
CA THR A 133 15.73 21.28 -1.24
C THR A 133 15.71 22.72 -1.75
N ASP A 134 14.55 23.26 -2.13
CA ASP A 134 14.40 24.64 -2.62
C ASP A 134 14.82 25.67 -1.56
N VAL A 135 15.10 26.89 -2.01
CA VAL A 135 15.29 28.05 -1.14
C VAL A 135 14.18 29.08 -1.44
N PRO A 136 13.28 29.38 -0.49
CA PRO A 136 13.15 28.79 0.84
C PRO A 136 12.64 27.35 0.81
N VAL A 137 13.02 26.55 1.80
CA VAL A 137 12.55 25.17 1.98
C VAL A 137 11.03 25.15 2.09
N ARG A 138 10.38 24.24 1.35
CA ARG A 138 8.92 24.09 1.36
C ARG A 138 8.54 22.73 1.91
N ARG A 139 7.44 22.70 2.69
CA ARG A 139 6.78 21.46 3.07
C ARG A 139 5.67 21.17 2.09
N VAL A 140 5.70 20.01 1.46
CA VAL A 140 4.70 19.57 0.47
C VAL A 140 3.94 18.38 1.03
N MET A 141 2.62 18.50 1.17
CA MET A 141 1.76 17.37 1.52
C MET A 141 1.50 16.54 0.26
N PHE A 142 1.83 15.25 0.30
CA PHE A 142 1.60 14.34 -0.82
C PHE A 142 0.26 13.64 -0.71
N GLY A 143 -0.11 13.23 0.50
CA GLY A 143 -1.33 12.47 0.71
C GLY A 143 -1.73 12.38 2.16
N PHE A 144 -3.03 12.18 2.36
CA PHE A 144 -3.67 11.94 3.64
C PHE A 144 -4.67 10.81 3.46
N GLY A 145 -4.69 9.84 4.36
CA GLY A 145 -5.51 8.65 4.19
C GLY A 145 -5.91 8.01 5.51
N LEU A 146 -6.98 7.21 5.46
CA LEU A 146 -7.39 6.40 6.60
C LEU A 146 -6.48 5.17 6.71
N LEU A 147 -6.17 4.77 7.93
CA LEU A 147 -5.49 3.55 8.30
C LEU A 147 -6.39 2.79 9.27
N LYS A 148 -6.79 1.57 8.92
CA LYS A 148 -7.56 0.71 9.83
C LYS A 148 -6.61 -0.17 10.64
N VAL A 149 -6.78 -0.19 11.95
CA VAL A 149 -6.01 -1.02 12.86
C VAL A 149 -6.95 -2.00 13.53
N LYS A 150 -6.64 -3.30 13.45
CA LYS A 150 -7.41 -4.39 14.04
C LYS A 150 -6.68 -5.00 15.23
N GLU A 151 -7.44 -5.38 16.25
CA GLU A 151 -6.92 -6.11 17.41
C GLU A 151 -6.39 -7.48 16.98
N SER A 152 -5.22 -7.88 17.49
CA SER A 152 -4.56 -9.13 17.09
C SER A 152 -4.88 -10.32 18.00
N GLY A 153 -5.57 -10.10 19.13
CA GLY A 153 -5.98 -11.14 20.09
C GLY A 153 -4.84 -11.70 20.94
N ALA A 154 -3.59 -11.63 20.44
CA ALA A 154 -2.29 -11.72 21.08
C ALA A 154 -1.24 -11.21 20.07
N THR A 155 -0.05 -10.76 20.49
CA THR A 155 1.05 -10.42 19.56
C THR A 155 1.33 -11.62 18.65
N GLY A 156 0.79 -11.58 17.44
CA GLY A 156 0.76 -12.71 16.51
C GLY A 156 1.39 -12.27 15.21
N LEU A 157 2.13 -13.17 14.57
CA LEU A 157 2.79 -12.90 13.29
C LEU A 157 1.81 -12.26 12.30
N PRO A 158 2.26 -11.29 11.47
CA PRO A 158 1.40 -10.66 10.49
C PRO A 158 0.74 -11.73 9.62
N PRO A 159 -0.57 -11.63 9.33
CA PRO A 159 -1.23 -12.65 8.52
C PRO A 159 -0.61 -12.69 7.15
N VAL A 160 -0.45 -13.91 6.67
CA VAL A 160 -0.26 -14.20 5.26
C VAL A 160 -1.53 -13.73 4.57
N VAL A 161 -1.49 -12.55 3.94
CA VAL A 161 -2.34 -12.35 2.77
C VAL A 161 -1.77 -13.34 1.77
N ALA A 162 -2.41 -14.51 1.64
CA ALA A 162 -2.24 -15.29 0.44
C ALA A 162 -2.78 -14.38 -0.66
N GLU A 163 -1.88 -13.64 -1.30
CA GLU A 163 -2.21 -12.91 -2.51
C GLU A 163 -2.77 -13.95 -3.46
N ASN A 164 -4.09 -13.98 -3.56
CA ASN A 164 -4.72 -14.58 -4.70
C ASN A 164 -4.46 -13.58 -5.84
N ASN A 165 -3.23 -13.60 -6.39
CA ASN A 165 -2.83 -12.91 -7.61
C ASN A 165 -3.54 -13.56 -8.82
N GLY A 166 -4.80 -13.96 -8.65
CA GLY A 166 -5.68 -14.39 -9.72
C GLY A 166 -5.92 -13.17 -10.57
N THR A 167 -5.11 -13.02 -11.62
CA THR A 167 -5.34 -12.00 -12.63
C THR A 167 -6.55 -12.47 -13.43
N PHE A 168 -7.65 -11.70 -13.38
CA PHE A 168 -8.81 -11.93 -14.24
C PHE A 168 -8.90 -10.82 -15.30
N ARG A 169 -9.43 -11.15 -16.47
CA ARG A 169 -9.73 -10.16 -17.51
C ARG A 169 -10.97 -10.53 -18.31
N LEU A 170 -11.58 -9.51 -18.90
CA LEU A 170 -12.58 -9.64 -19.96
C LEU A 170 -11.90 -9.37 -21.29
N LYS A 171 -11.97 -10.30 -22.24
CA LYS A 171 -11.47 -10.13 -23.61
C LYS A 171 -12.63 -9.75 -24.53
N ASN A 172 -12.34 -9.05 -25.63
CA ASN A 172 -13.33 -8.71 -26.65
C ASN A 172 -14.14 -9.96 -27.05
N GLY A 173 -15.48 -9.89 -26.93
CA GLY A 173 -16.37 -11.02 -27.22
C GLY A 173 -16.98 -11.74 -26.02
N ASN A 174 -17.10 -11.10 -24.84
CA ASN A 174 -17.72 -11.64 -23.62
C ASN A 174 -16.98 -12.83 -22.97
N GLU A 175 -15.69 -12.99 -23.24
CA GLU A 175 -14.89 -14.07 -22.69
C GLU A 175 -14.24 -13.66 -21.36
N PHE A 176 -14.55 -14.40 -20.29
CA PHE A 176 -13.90 -14.25 -18.99
C PHE A 176 -12.68 -15.16 -18.93
N GLN A 177 -11.52 -14.61 -18.55
CA GLN A 177 -10.28 -15.38 -18.46
C GLN A 177 -9.62 -15.24 -17.09
N LEU A 178 -9.04 -16.34 -16.60
CA LEU A 178 -8.20 -16.43 -15.42
C LEU A 178 -6.76 -16.75 -15.82
N ARG A 179 -5.77 -16.15 -15.18
CA ARG A 179 -4.37 -16.48 -15.39
C ARG A 179 -3.95 -17.64 -14.48
N ASP A 180 -3.45 -18.71 -15.07
CA ASP A 180 -2.77 -19.80 -14.36
C ASP A 180 -1.40 -19.30 -13.89
N GLN A 181 -1.16 -19.34 -12.58
CA GLN A 181 0.08 -18.84 -11.98
C GLN A 181 1.27 -19.78 -12.16
N ALA A 182 1.04 -21.08 -12.31
CA ALA A 182 2.12 -22.05 -12.48
C ALA A 182 2.69 -22.01 -13.91
N THR A 183 1.80 -21.83 -14.90
CA THR A 183 2.17 -21.82 -16.32
C THR A 183 2.28 -20.43 -16.92
N ASN A 184 1.79 -19.40 -16.21
CA ASN A 184 1.70 -18.02 -16.68
C ASN A 184 0.75 -17.83 -17.89
N GLU A 185 -0.11 -18.80 -18.16
CA GLU A 185 -1.04 -18.82 -19.30
C GLU A 185 -2.42 -18.29 -18.92
N TRP A 186 -3.14 -17.74 -19.90
CA TRP A 186 -4.55 -17.36 -19.72
C TRP A 186 -5.45 -18.53 -20.07
N ARG A 187 -6.39 -18.86 -19.19
CA ARG A 187 -7.44 -19.87 -19.37
C ARG A 187 -8.80 -19.19 -19.45
N SER A 188 -9.60 -19.60 -20.41
CA SER A 188 -10.96 -19.10 -20.55
C SER A 188 -11.91 -19.87 -19.64
N LEU A 189 -12.83 -19.15 -19.03
CA LEU A 189 -13.94 -19.70 -18.27
C LEU A 189 -15.19 -19.60 -19.14
N LEU A 190 -15.78 -20.75 -19.45
CA LEU A 190 -16.91 -20.85 -20.36
C LEU A 190 -18.07 -21.49 -19.63
N ILE A 191 -19.28 -21.03 -19.93
CA ILE A 191 -20.51 -21.72 -19.50
C ILE A 191 -21.09 -22.37 -20.75
N TYR A 192 -20.94 -23.68 -20.85
CA TYR A 192 -21.48 -24.49 -21.94
C TYR A 192 -22.53 -25.43 -21.36
N GLU A 193 -23.77 -25.35 -21.86
CA GLU A 193 -24.90 -26.18 -21.40
C GLU A 193 -25.11 -26.16 -19.86
N GLY A 194 -24.82 -25.03 -19.21
CA GLY A 194 -24.96 -24.87 -17.76
C GLY A 194 -23.80 -25.43 -16.94
N VAL A 195 -22.75 -25.94 -17.58
CA VAL A 195 -21.51 -26.42 -16.94
C VAL A 195 -20.42 -25.37 -17.10
N VAL A 196 -19.72 -25.07 -16.00
CA VAL A 196 -18.52 -24.23 -16.03
C VAL A 196 -17.34 -25.07 -16.49
N GLN A 197 -16.72 -24.70 -17.60
CA GLN A 197 -15.52 -25.32 -18.15
C GLN A 197 -14.34 -24.36 -18.08
N ILE A 198 -13.13 -24.90 -17.89
CA ILE A 198 -11.86 -24.16 -17.84
C ILE A 198 -10.98 -24.70 -18.97
N GLY A 199 -10.66 -23.87 -19.97
CA GLY A 199 -9.86 -24.29 -21.13
C GLY A 199 -10.26 -23.59 -22.42
N ASP A 200 -9.67 -24.03 -23.53
CA ASP A 200 -10.07 -23.64 -24.89
C ASP A 200 -11.16 -24.63 -25.35
N PRO A 201 -12.35 -24.18 -25.78
CA PRO A 201 -13.41 -25.09 -26.20
C PRO A 201 -13.09 -25.80 -27.53
N GLU A 202 -12.03 -25.38 -28.23
CA GLU A 202 -11.62 -25.94 -29.53
C GLU A 202 -10.37 -26.84 -29.48
N SER A 203 -9.91 -27.25 -28.29
CA SER A 203 -8.81 -28.24 -28.13
C SER A 203 -9.29 -29.67 -27.95
#